data_AF-A0A7S2R2V1-F1
#
_entry.id   AF-A0A7S2R2V1-F1
#
_cell.length_a   1.000
_cell.length_b   1.000
_cell.length_c   1.000
_cell.angle_alpha   90.00
_cell.angle_beta   90.00
_cell.angle_gamma   90.00
#
_symmetry.space_group_name_H-M   'P 1'
#
loop_
_entity.id
_entity.type
_entity.pdbx_description
1 polymer ?
#
loop_
_entity_poly.entity_id
_entity_poly.type
_entity_poly.pdbx_seq_one_letter_code
_entity_poly.pdbx_strand_id
1 'polypeptide(L)'
;VATIMARTVRKDILIYNDMDDTQEESGWKLLHGDVFRAPVYRTIFSVSVGTGIQIGSAIFMTLLCATLKCFNPMKKGQTLQFIVILYVLSGSLGGYVCARLYKFFDGRAWKKNTIIMAMAFPGMLVSMFLVLN
;
A
#
# COMPACT_ATOMS: atom_id res chain seq x y z
N VAL A 1 -6.72 -58.36 26.72
CA VAL A 1 -5.75 -58.04 25.65
C VAL A 1 -6.31 -57.06 24.63
N ALA A 2 -7.48 -57.32 24.02
CA ALA A 2 -8.11 -56.40 23.06
C ALA A 2 -8.39 -54.97 23.61
N THR A 3 -8.80 -54.86 24.88
CA THR A 3 -9.04 -53.56 25.54
C THR A 3 -7.78 -52.74 25.78
N ILE A 4 -6.64 -53.41 26.04
CA ILE A 4 -5.35 -52.75 26.23
C ILE A 4 -4.84 -52.24 24.88
N MET A 5 -4.94 -53.07 23.83
CA MET A 5 -4.58 -52.68 22.46
C MET A 5 -5.44 -51.51 21.95
N ALA A 6 -6.75 -51.53 22.21
CA ALA A 6 -7.65 -50.44 21.82
C ALA A 6 -7.33 -49.11 22.54
N ARG A 7 -6.87 -49.17 23.80
CA ARG A 7 -6.42 -47.97 24.54
C ARG A 7 -5.12 -47.41 23.96
N THR A 8 -4.17 -48.26 23.61
CA THR A 8 -2.91 -47.83 22.98
C THR A 8 -3.18 -47.21 21.61
N VAL A 9 -3.98 -47.84 20.77
CA VAL A 9 -4.32 -47.31 19.43
C VAL A 9 -5.05 -45.98 19.53
N ARG A 10 -6.02 -45.83 20.44
CA ARG A 10 -6.69 -44.53 20.65
C ARG A 10 -5.73 -43.46 21.14
N LYS A 11 -4.82 -43.81 22.05
CA LYS A 11 -3.80 -42.86 22.56
C LYS A 11 -2.87 -42.43 21.43
N ASP A 12 -2.43 -43.35 20.59
CA ASP A 12 -1.57 -43.04 19.45
C ASP A 12 -2.30 -42.16 18.44
N ILE A 13 -3.56 -42.47 18.08
CA ILE A 13 -4.37 -41.62 17.18
C ILE A 13 -4.52 -40.21 17.75
N LEU A 14 -4.77 -40.07 19.06
CA LEU A 14 -4.87 -38.75 19.70
C LEU A 14 -3.55 -37.99 19.65
N ILE A 15 -2.42 -38.65 19.88
CA ILE A 15 -1.09 -38.03 19.79
C ILE A 15 -0.79 -37.62 18.33
N TYR A 16 -1.09 -38.47 17.35
CA TYR A 16 -0.90 -38.14 15.94
C TYR A 16 -1.80 -36.96 15.51
N ASN A 17 -3.06 -36.92 15.95
CA ASN A 17 -3.98 -35.84 15.62
C ASN A 17 -3.56 -34.51 16.27
N ASP A 18 -3.11 -34.54 17.53
CA ASP A 18 -2.62 -33.35 18.24
C ASP A 18 -1.33 -32.80 17.61
N MET A 19 -0.46 -33.69 17.12
CA MET A 19 0.76 -33.32 16.39
C MET A 19 0.45 -32.76 15.00
N ASP A 20 -0.57 -33.26 14.29
CA ASP A 20 -1.00 -32.72 12.99
C ASP A 20 -1.67 -31.35 13.16
N ASP A 21 -2.55 -31.20 14.16
CA ASP A 21 -3.22 -29.93 14.47
C ASP A 21 -2.22 -28.83 14.91
N THR A 22 -1.16 -29.19 15.65
CA THR A 22 -0.08 -28.25 16.00
C THR A 22 0.89 -27.97 14.85
N GLN A 23 1.01 -28.88 13.88
CA GLN A 23 1.86 -28.71 12.69
C GLN A 23 1.15 -27.94 11.56
N GLU A 24 -0.19 -27.96 11.52
CA GLU A 24 -1.03 -27.11 10.65
C GLU A 24 -1.10 -25.63 11.08
N GLU A 25 -0.58 -25.29 12.25
CA GLU A 25 -0.21 -23.91 12.63
C GLU A 25 1.18 -23.53 12.08
N SER A 26 1.44 -23.80 10.80
CA SER A 26 2.60 -23.25 10.11
C SER A 26 2.64 -21.73 10.33
N GLY A 27 3.71 -21.21 10.95
CA GLY A 27 3.78 -19.84 11.48
C GLY A 27 3.40 -18.72 10.51
N TRP A 28 3.44 -18.97 9.20
CA TRP A 28 2.90 -18.08 8.16
C TRP A 28 1.38 -17.80 8.31
N LYS A 29 0.60 -18.76 8.82
CA LYS A 29 -0.84 -18.64 9.08
C LYS A 29 -1.13 -17.72 10.27
N LEU A 30 -0.26 -17.74 11.29
CA LEU A 30 -0.28 -16.79 12.42
C LEU A 30 0.15 -15.38 11.98
N LEU A 31 1.11 -15.26 11.06
CA LEU A 31 1.59 -13.99 10.50
C LEU A 31 0.57 -13.26 9.62
N HIS A 32 -0.41 -13.97 9.03
CA HIS A 32 -1.42 -13.35 8.17
C HIS A 32 -2.27 -12.30 8.93
N GLY A 33 -2.40 -12.42 10.26
CA GLY A 33 -3.07 -11.43 11.11
C GLY A 33 -2.22 -10.21 11.47
N ASP A 34 -0.90 -10.40 11.62
CA ASP A 34 0.02 -9.34 12.03
C ASP A 34 0.41 -8.40 10.86
N VAL A 35 0.41 -8.89 9.62
CA VAL A 35 0.71 -8.08 8.42
C VAL A 35 -0.31 -6.96 8.20
N PHE A 36 -1.57 -7.16 8.60
CA PHE A 36 -2.63 -6.17 8.46
C PHE A 36 -2.85 -5.32 9.72
N ARG A 37 -2.02 -5.50 10.75
CA ARG A 37 -2.10 -4.69 11.96
C ARG A 37 -1.81 -3.23 11.60
N ALA A 38 -2.61 -2.32 12.16
CA ALA A 38 -2.43 -0.91 11.94
C ALA A 38 -1.03 -0.44 12.39
N PRO A 39 -0.21 0.14 11.49
CA PRO A 39 1.11 0.63 11.86
C PRO A 39 1.00 1.79 12.86
N VAL A 40 2.04 2.02 13.66
CA VAL A 40 2.07 3.16 14.62
C VAL A 40 1.92 4.49 13.89
N TYR A 41 2.52 4.62 12.69
CA TYR A 41 2.51 5.82 11.84
C TYR A 41 1.67 5.67 10.57
N ARG A 42 0.37 5.37 10.73
CA ARG A 42 -0.59 5.16 9.63
C ARG A 42 -0.66 6.33 8.64
N THR A 43 -0.55 7.55 9.15
CA THR A 43 -0.59 8.78 8.34
C THR A 43 0.58 8.84 7.36
N ILE A 44 1.81 8.64 7.84
CA ILE A 44 3.01 8.71 7.01
C ILE A 44 2.99 7.60 5.96
N PHE A 45 2.67 6.37 6.38
CA PHE A 45 2.57 5.24 5.47
C PHE A 45 1.54 5.48 4.35
N SER A 46 0.34 5.92 4.73
CA SER A 46 -0.74 6.20 3.79
C SER A 46 -0.40 7.34 2.83
N VAL A 47 0.25 8.40 3.32
CA VAL A 47 0.74 9.52 2.51
C VAL A 47 1.80 9.05 1.52
N SER A 48 2.82 8.31 1.96
CA SER A 48 3.89 7.80 1.10
C SER A 48 3.36 6.91 -0.03
N VAL A 49 2.44 5.99 0.28
CA VAL A 49 1.82 5.12 -0.73
C VAL A 49 0.95 5.94 -1.68
N GLY A 50 0.16 6.89 -1.17
CA GLY A 50 -0.65 7.78 -2.00
C GLY A 50 0.18 8.60 -2.99
N THR A 51 1.28 9.20 -2.51
CA THR A 51 2.21 9.97 -3.36
C THR A 51 2.88 9.07 -4.40
N GLY A 52 3.28 7.86 -4.04
CA GLY A 52 3.84 6.89 -4.98
C GLY A 52 2.85 6.52 -6.10
N ILE A 53 1.58 6.31 -5.76
CA ILE A 53 0.53 6.01 -6.75
C ILE A 53 0.25 7.22 -7.64
N GLN A 54 0.23 8.43 -7.09
CA GLN A 54 0.09 9.66 -7.87
C GLN A 54 1.20 9.78 -8.91
N ILE A 55 2.46 9.66 -8.50
CA ILE A 55 3.61 9.75 -9.41
C ILE A 55 3.61 8.60 -10.43
N GLY A 56 3.38 7.37 -9.98
CA GLY A 56 3.35 6.19 -10.85
C GLY A 56 2.25 6.27 -11.91
N SER A 57 1.04 6.68 -11.52
CA SER A 57 -0.07 6.88 -12.46
C SER A 57 0.16 8.06 -13.41
N ALA A 58 0.76 9.16 -12.95
CA ALA A 58 1.14 10.28 -13.81
C ALA A 58 2.16 9.86 -14.88
N ILE A 59 3.19 9.08 -14.51
CA ILE A 59 4.19 8.55 -15.45
C ILE A 59 3.52 7.59 -16.44
N PHE A 60 2.69 6.67 -15.96
CA PHE A 60 1.97 5.73 -16.81
C PHE A 60 1.06 6.44 -17.83
N MET A 61 0.27 7.42 -17.38
CA MET A 61 -0.59 8.22 -18.26
C MET A 61 0.23 9.03 -19.26
N THR A 62 1.36 9.60 -18.85
CA THR A 62 2.25 10.36 -19.74
C THR A 62 2.84 9.46 -20.81
N LEU A 63 3.29 8.25 -20.44
CA LEU A 63 3.83 7.27 -21.37
C LEU A 63 2.77 6.82 -22.38
N LEU A 64 1.55 6.54 -21.92
CA LEU A 64 0.43 6.19 -22.79
C LEU A 64 0.06 7.33 -23.74
N CYS A 65 0.04 8.57 -23.25
CA CYS A 65 -0.24 9.77 -24.05
C CYS A 65 0.86 10.02 -25.11
N ALA A 66 2.12 9.70 -24.77
CA ALA A 66 3.24 9.78 -25.69
C ALA A 66 3.18 8.70 -26.79
N THR A 67 2.82 7.45 -26.47
CA THR A 67 2.68 6.37 -27.47
C THR A 67 1.49 6.62 -28.41
N LEU A 68 0.41 7.22 -27.91
CA LEU A 68 -0.75 7.64 -28.71
C LEU A 68 -0.51 8.92 -29.53
N LYS A 69 0.70 9.50 -29.51
CA LYS A 69 1.09 10.75 -30.20
C LYS A 69 0.18 11.95 -29.88
N CYS A 70 -0.39 12.02 -28.66
CA CYS A 70 -1.23 13.15 -28.26
C CYS A 70 -0.47 14.49 -28.20
N PHE A 71 0.86 14.45 -28.01
CA PHE A 71 1.74 15.62 -28.06
C PHE A 71 3.09 15.26 -28.67
N ASN A 72 3.79 16.24 -29.25
CA ASN A 72 5.14 16.02 -29.80
C ASN A 72 6.19 16.15 -28.69
N PRO A 73 6.90 15.06 -28.30
CA PRO A 73 7.87 15.10 -27.22
C PRO A 73 9.11 15.94 -27.52
N MET A 74 9.34 16.33 -28.78
CA MET A 74 10.48 17.16 -29.16
C MET A 74 10.31 18.62 -28.74
N LYS A 75 9.07 19.07 -28.49
CA LYS A 75 8.78 20.41 -27.98
C LYS A 75 8.83 20.41 -26.46
N LYS A 76 10.02 20.61 -25.90
CA LYS A 76 10.31 20.59 -24.45
C LYS A 76 9.27 21.32 -23.59
N GLY A 77 8.83 22.50 -24.04
CA GLY A 77 7.81 23.30 -23.32
C GLY A 77 6.41 22.66 -23.29
N GLN A 78 5.98 22.02 -24.38
CA GLN A 78 4.67 21.35 -24.43
C GLN A 78 4.70 20.09 -23.56
N THR A 79 5.77 19.30 -23.63
CA THR A 79 5.93 18.08 -22.82
C THR A 79 5.83 18.36 -21.32
N LEU A 80 6.50 19.41 -20.83
CA LEU A 80 6.42 19.81 -19.42
C LEU A 80 4.99 20.16 -19.00
N GLN A 81 4.27 20.93 -19.82
CA GLN A 81 2.88 21.30 -19.53
C GLN A 81 1.97 20.07 -19.43
N PHE A 82 2.10 19.12 -20.37
CA PHE A 82 1.34 17.87 -20.34
C PHE A 82 1.64 17.02 -19.09
N ILE A 83 2.91 16.90 -18.70
CA ILE A 83 3.31 16.17 -17.49
C ILE A 83 2.66 16.80 -16.25
N VAL A 84 2.68 18.13 -16.12
CA VAL A 84 2.07 18.82 -14.98
C VAL A 84 0.55 18.62 -14.94
N ILE A 85 -0.13 18.74 -16.09
CA ILE A 85 -1.59 18.53 -16.17
C ILE A 85 -1.94 17.09 -15.76
N LEU A 86 -1.26 16.09 -16.32
CA LEU A 86 -1.49 14.68 -15.99
C LEU A 86 -1.17 14.38 -14.53
N TYR A 87 -0.14 15.01 -13.97
CA TYR A 87 0.18 14.90 -12.55
C TYR A 87 -0.93 15.46 -11.66
N VAL A 88 -1.52 16.61 -11.99
CA VAL A 88 -2.64 17.17 -11.22
C VAL A 88 -3.87 16.25 -11.29
N LEU A 89 -4.19 15.71 -12.47
CA LEU A 89 -5.31 14.77 -12.63
C LEU A 89 -5.11 13.48 -11.83
N SER A 90 -3.88 12.94 -11.82
CA SER A 90 -3.50 11.76 -11.04
C SER A 90 -3.61 11.94 -9.52
N GLY A 91 -3.71 13.19 -9.03
CA GLY A 91 -3.92 13.49 -7.61
C GLY A 91 -5.21 12.90 -7.06
N SER A 92 -6.24 12.74 -7.90
CA SER A 92 -7.50 12.07 -7.52
C SER A 92 -7.27 10.59 -7.17
N LEU A 93 -6.46 9.88 -7.96
CA LEU A 93 -6.10 8.47 -7.73
C LEU A 93 -5.26 8.32 -6.47
N GLY A 94 -4.21 9.15 -6.32
CA GLY A 94 -3.35 9.15 -5.13
C GLY A 94 -4.14 9.46 -3.85
N GLY A 95 -5.02 10.47 -3.89
CA GLY A 95 -5.89 10.84 -2.78
C GLY A 95 -6.91 9.77 -2.41
N TYR A 96 -7.50 9.09 -3.41
CA TYR A 96 -8.41 7.97 -3.19
C TYR A 96 -7.71 6.80 -2.49
N VAL A 97 -6.54 6.37 -3.00
CA VAL A 97 -5.83 5.23 -2.40
C VAL A 97 -5.30 5.58 -1.01
N CYS A 98 -4.79 6.80 -0.83
CA CYS A 98 -4.40 7.32 0.48
C CYS A 98 -5.58 7.24 1.48
N ALA A 99 -6.75 7.78 1.13
CA ALA A 99 -7.93 7.75 2.00
C ALA A 99 -8.43 6.31 2.29
N ARG A 100 -8.38 5.42 1.30
CA ARG A 100 -8.79 4.01 1.47
C ARG A 100 -7.84 3.25 2.39
N LEU A 101 -6.53 3.40 2.19
CA LEU A 101 -5.51 2.77 3.01
C LEU A 101 -5.55 3.30 4.45
N TYR A 102 -5.79 4.59 4.64
CA TYR A 102 -5.96 5.18 5.97
C TYR A 102 -7.19 4.64 6.71
N LYS A 103 -8.31 4.43 5.99
CA LYS A 103 -9.52 3.80 6.55
C LYS A 103 -9.31 2.32 6.85
N PHE A 104 -8.53 1.62 6.04
CA PHE A 104 -8.21 0.20 6.27
C PHE A 104 -7.51 -0.02 7.61
N PHE A 105 -6.61 0.91 8.00
CA PHE A 105 -5.95 0.86 9.30
C PHE A 105 -6.72 1.60 10.42
N ASP A 106 -8.04 1.66 10.36
CA ASP A 106 -8.89 2.26 11.41
C ASP A 106 -8.66 3.77 11.66
N GLY A 107 -8.13 4.49 10.67
CA GLY A 107 -7.93 5.93 10.74
C GLY A 107 -9.23 6.72 10.57
N ARG A 108 -9.72 7.36 11.65
CA ARG A 108 -10.96 8.16 11.61
C ARG A 108 -10.85 9.47 10.81
N ALA A 109 -9.68 10.11 10.84
CA ALA A 109 -9.44 11.43 10.24
C ALA A 109 -8.96 11.39 8.77
N TRP A 110 -9.65 10.65 7.90
CA TRP A 110 -9.24 10.46 6.49
C TRP A 110 -9.13 11.78 5.70
N LYS A 111 -10.02 12.76 5.97
CA LYS A 111 -9.96 14.08 5.31
C LYS A 111 -8.65 14.81 5.58
N LYS A 112 -8.20 14.81 6.85
CA LYS A 112 -6.93 15.43 7.26
C LYS A 112 -5.75 14.72 6.60
N ASN A 113 -5.78 13.39 6.55
CA ASN A 113 -4.73 12.60 5.91
C ASN A 113 -4.60 12.89 4.41
N THR A 114 -5.72 13.03 3.69
CA THR A 114 -5.70 13.42 2.26
C THR A 114 -5.14 14.83 2.04
N ILE A 115 -5.46 15.79 2.92
CA ILE A 115 -4.88 17.14 2.84
C ILE A 115 -3.37 17.12 3.09
N ILE A 116 -2.92 16.37 4.09
CA ILE A 116 -1.48 16.19 4.37
C ILE A 116 -0.78 15.59 3.15
N MET A 117 -1.38 14.59 2.50
CA MET A 117 -0.83 13.99 1.28
C MET A 117 -0.72 15.00 0.13
N ALA A 118 -1.75 15.82 -0.09
CA ALA A 118 -1.73 16.85 -1.12
C ALA A 118 -0.65 17.93 -0.87
N MET A 119 -0.36 18.23 0.40
CA MET A 119 0.67 19.20 0.79
C MET A 119 2.07 18.58 0.87
N ALA A 120 2.21 17.27 1.00
CA ALA A 120 3.50 16.62 1.28
C ALA A 120 4.52 16.85 0.15
N PHE A 121 4.13 16.62 -1.10
CA PHE A 121 5.02 16.80 -2.24
C PHE A 121 5.40 18.28 -2.51
N PRO A 122 4.45 19.23 -2.65
CA PRO A 122 4.80 20.64 -2.82
C PRO A 122 5.51 21.22 -1.59
N GLY A 123 5.13 20.80 -0.37
CA GLY A 123 5.80 21.22 0.85
C GLY A 123 7.26 20.78 0.91
N MET A 124 7.58 19.57 0.43
CA MET A 124 8.95 19.09 0.31
C MET A 124 9.77 19.89 -0.73
N LEU A 125 9.16 20.28 -1.85
CA LEU A 125 9.84 21.10 -2.85
C LEU A 125 10.15 22.52 -2.32
N VAL A 126 9.18 23.13 -1.65
CA VAL A 126 9.36 24.46 -1.04
C VAL A 126 10.40 24.40 0.09
N SER A 127 10.39 23.37 0.93
CA SER A 127 11.40 23.24 1.99
C SER A 127 12.81 23.04 1.42
N MET A 128 12.97 22.23 0.38
CA MET A 128 14.26 22.09 -0.31
C MET A 128 14.73 23.42 -0.89
N PHE A 129 13.85 24.16 -1.55
CA PHE A 129 14.18 25.46 -2.12
C PHE A 129 14.61 26.47 -1.06
N LEU A 130 13.91 26.53 0.08
CA LEU A 130 14.25 27.43 1.19
C LEU A 130 15.55 27.06 1.91
N VAL A 131 15.94 25.78 1.93
CA VAL A 131 17.22 25.36 2.53
C VAL A 131 18.39 25.64 1.60
N LEU A 132 18.18 25.49 0.28
CA LEU A 132 19.23 25.72 -0.71
C LEU A 132 19.49 27.20 -1.01
N ASN A 133 18.51 28.07 -0.77
CA ASN A 133 18.52 29.48 -1.16
C ASN A 133 18.56 30.38 0.07
#